data_AF-A0A8I0JDK5-F1
#
_entry.id   AF-A0A8I0JDK5-F1
#
_cell.length_a   1.000
_cell.length_b   1.000
_cell.length_c   1.000
_cell.angle_alpha   90.00
_cell.angle_beta   90.00
_cell.angle_gamma   90.00
#
_symmetry.space_group_name_H-M   'P 1'
#
loop_
_entity.id
_entity.type
_entity.pdbx_description
1 polymer ?
#
loop_
_entity_poly.entity_id
_entity_poly.type
_entity_poly.pdbx_seq_one_letter_code
_entity_poly.pdbx_strand_id
1 'polypeptide(L)'
;MALLVWVPELDTGIAEIDRQHRRIVDYINKLYELRSSPDREALGDVIGEMIDYTVSHFVFEESLIESAGYMFAGPHKKVHELFTRRVIEMQTRFDAGEDVAAELHGMLSRWLFNHIRNEDTGYVDSAKAYLRMARESSPAAEKERLKNEVLQELELQRKKKGWLARLLNR
;
A
#
# COMPACT_ATOMS: atom_id res chain seq x y z
N MET A 1 -13.95 2.39 23.93
CA MET A 1 -13.01 1.64 23.05
C MET A 1 -11.59 1.84 23.55
N ALA A 2 -10.63 1.05 23.06
CA ALA A 2 -9.21 1.10 23.39
C ALA A 2 -8.37 1.48 22.16
N LEU A 3 -7.08 1.71 22.35
CA LEU A 3 -6.11 1.87 21.27
C LEU A 3 -6.10 0.64 20.36
N LEU A 4 -5.96 0.88 19.08
CA LEU A 4 -5.80 -0.14 18.06
C LEU A 4 -4.36 -0.66 18.07
N VAL A 5 -4.22 -1.98 18.01
CA VAL A 5 -2.93 -2.66 17.88
C VAL A 5 -2.91 -3.39 16.54
N TRP A 6 -1.90 -3.11 15.72
CA TRP A 6 -1.73 -3.84 14.47
C TRP A 6 -1.40 -5.31 14.75
N VAL A 7 -2.03 -6.21 13.99
CA VAL A 7 -1.81 -7.65 14.08
C VAL A 7 -1.43 -8.20 12.69
N PRO A 8 -0.56 -9.22 12.60
CA PRO A 8 -0.06 -9.73 11.32
C PRO A 8 -1.15 -10.22 10.34
N GLU A 9 -2.33 -10.60 10.84
CA GLU A 9 -3.46 -11.04 10.03
C GLU A 9 -4.08 -9.94 9.15
N LEU A 10 -3.64 -8.68 9.34
CA LEU A 10 -4.02 -7.54 8.51
C LEU A 10 -3.01 -7.26 7.39
N ASP A 11 -1.90 -8.01 7.34
CA ASP A 11 -0.89 -7.82 6.31
C ASP A 11 -1.38 -8.41 4.97
N THR A 12 -1.43 -7.56 3.96
CA THR A 12 -1.67 -7.95 2.56
C THR A 12 -0.44 -8.63 1.96
N GLY A 13 0.74 -8.41 2.56
CA GLY A 13 2.03 -8.84 2.05
C GLY A 13 2.52 -7.98 0.89
N ILE A 14 1.92 -6.81 0.68
CA ILE A 14 2.42 -5.75 -0.19
C ILE A 14 2.96 -4.66 0.72
N ALA A 15 4.30 -4.59 0.85
CA ALA A 15 4.96 -3.79 1.88
C ALA A 15 4.55 -2.29 1.89
N GLU A 16 4.24 -1.73 0.72
CA GLU A 16 3.77 -0.35 0.59
C GLU A 16 2.37 -0.17 1.19
N ILE A 17 1.43 -1.05 0.85
CA ILE A 17 0.06 -1.06 1.38
C ILE A 17 0.08 -1.29 2.89
N ASP A 18 0.82 -2.29 3.36
CA ASP A 18 0.90 -2.62 4.79
C ASP A 18 1.49 -1.46 5.61
N ARG A 19 2.41 -0.68 5.03
CA ARG A 19 2.94 0.53 5.68
C ARG A 19 1.90 1.64 5.75
N GLN A 20 1.16 1.85 4.67
CA GLN A 20 0.09 2.86 4.62
C GLN A 20 -1.03 2.51 5.62
N HIS A 21 -1.46 1.25 5.69
CA HIS A 21 -2.46 0.81 6.67
C HIS A 21 -2.02 1.03 8.12
N ARG A 22 -0.78 0.66 8.47
CA ARG A 22 -0.23 0.93 9.81
C ARG A 22 -0.24 2.41 10.14
N ARG A 23 0.10 3.27 9.17
CA ARG A 23 0.07 4.71 9.36
C ARG A 23 -1.36 5.25 9.57
N ILE A 24 -2.36 4.68 8.90
CA ILE A 24 -3.78 5.00 9.19
C ILE A 24 -4.15 4.58 10.61
N VAL A 25 -3.69 3.41 11.08
CA VAL A 25 -3.87 2.99 12.49
C VAL A 25 -3.25 3.99 13.47
N ASP A 26 -2.05 4.50 13.19
CA ASP A 26 -1.42 5.54 14.02
C ASP A 26 -2.29 6.80 14.12
N TYR A 27 -2.88 7.24 13.00
CA TYR A 27 -3.80 8.38 13.00
C TYR A 27 -5.07 8.11 13.80
N ILE A 28 -5.66 6.92 13.69
CA ILE A 28 -6.83 6.54 14.48
C ILE A 28 -6.50 6.52 15.98
N ASN A 29 -5.30 6.06 16.34
CA ASN A 29 -4.82 6.09 17.72
C ASN A 29 -4.57 7.51 18.23
N LYS A 30 -3.99 8.39 17.41
CA LYS A 30 -3.80 9.81 17.76
C LYS A 30 -5.14 10.52 17.97
N LEU A 31 -6.13 10.24 17.11
CA LEU A 31 -7.51 10.70 17.27
C LEU A 31 -8.11 10.20 18.60
N TYR A 32 -7.89 8.92 18.93
CA TYR A 32 -8.30 8.37 20.21
C TYR A 32 -7.70 9.18 21.35
N GLU A 33 -6.38 9.34 21.41
CA GLU A 33 -5.69 10.04 22.50
C GLU A 33 -6.18 11.48 22.70
N LEU A 34 -6.41 12.22 21.61
CA LEU A 34 -6.85 13.60 21.66
C LEU A 34 -8.35 13.80 21.89
N ARG A 35 -9.17 12.74 21.84
CA ARG A 35 -10.64 12.87 21.94
C ARG A 35 -11.15 13.50 23.24
N SER A 36 -10.34 13.47 24.30
CA SER A 36 -10.66 14.08 25.61
C SER A 36 -9.79 15.29 25.91
N SER A 37 -8.96 15.71 24.95
CA SER A 37 -8.15 16.92 25.06
C SER A 37 -9.04 18.16 24.98
N PRO A 38 -8.80 19.20 25.80
CA PRO A 38 -9.44 20.50 25.60
C PRO A 38 -8.92 21.22 24.34
N ASP A 39 -7.85 20.72 23.73
CA ASP A 39 -7.23 21.29 22.54
C ASP A 39 -7.98 20.87 21.27
N ARG A 40 -8.96 21.68 20.87
CA ARG A 40 -9.78 21.46 19.67
C ARG A 40 -8.97 21.67 18.38
N GLU A 41 -7.97 22.54 18.39
CA GLU A 41 -7.12 22.79 17.23
C GLU A 41 -6.29 21.55 16.91
N ALA A 42 -5.61 20.98 17.91
CA ALA A 42 -4.86 19.74 17.74
C ALA A 42 -5.74 18.56 17.30
N LEU A 43 -6.99 18.50 17.80
CA LEU A 43 -7.95 17.49 17.36
C LEU A 43 -8.35 17.71 15.89
N GLY A 44 -8.59 18.95 15.48
CA GLY A 44 -8.91 19.31 14.09
C GLY A 44 -7.77 18.96 13.14
N ASP A 45 -6.53 19.29 13.50
CA ASP A 45 -5.33 18.96 12.73
C ASP A 45 -5.21 17.45 12.50
N VAL A 46 -5.42 16.64 13.54
CA VAL A 46 -5.34 15.18 13.43
C VAL A 46 -6.46 14.60 12.59
N ILE A 47 -7.67 15.16 12.66
CA ILE A 47 -8.75 14.75 11.76
C ILE A 47 -8.32 15.07 10.32
N GLY A 48 -7.92 16.32 10.02
CA GLY A 48 -7.50 16.71 8.67
C GLY A 48 -6.36 15.86 8.10
N GLU A 49 -5.27 15.69 8.86
CA GLU A 49 -4.12 14.85 8.47
C GLU A 49 -4.54 13.40 8.16
N MET A 50 -5.44 12.85 8.97
CA MET A 50 -5.94 11.48 8.79
C MET A 50 -6.76 11.37 7.51
N ILE A 51 -7.66 12.32 7.23
CA ILE A 51 -8.48 12.34 6.01
C ILE A 51 -7.59 12.40 4.78
N ASP A 52 -6.66 13.35 4.75
CA ASP A 52 -5.74 13.56 3.63
C ASP A 52 -4.91 12.30 3.38
N TYR A 53 -4.40 11.68 4.44
CA TYR A 53 -3.61 10.47 4.33
C TYR A 53 -4.45 9.29 3.81
N THR A 54 -5.66 9.08 4.32
CA THR A 54 -6.56 8.02 3.86
C THR A 54 -6.94 8.20 2.39
N VAL A 55 -7.24 9.41 1.94
CA VAL A 55 -7.52 9.68 0.52
C VAL A 55 -6.28 9.43 -0.35
N SER A 56 -5.10 9.84 0.11
CA SER A 56 -3.85 9.57 -0.64
C SER A 56 -3.57 8.07 -0.78
N HIS A 57 -3.87 7.28 0.26
CA HIS A 57 -3.77 5.83 0.25
C HIS A 57 -4.74 5.20 -0.77
N PHE A 58 -6.01 5.63 -0.80
CA PHE A 58 -6.97 5.16 -1.81
C PHE A 58 -6.52 5.45 -3.24
N VAL A 59 -5.99 6.65 -3.50
CA VAL A 59 -5.47 6.99 -4.83
C VAL A 59 -4.30 6.09 -5.23
N PHE A 60 -3.38 5.82 -4.30
CA PHE A 60 -2.27 4.91 -4.53
C PHE A 60 -2.76 3.50 -4.86
N GLU A 61 -3.67 2.99 -4.05
CA GLU A 61 -4.20 1.63 -4.19
C GLU A 61 -5.03 1.47 -5.46
N GLU A 62 -5.94 2.41 -5.75
CA GLU A 62 -6.73 2.42 -6.99
C GLU A 62 -5.83 2.37 -8.23
N SER A 63 -4.75 3.17 -8.24
CA SER A 63 -3.79 3.16 -9.34
C SER A 63 -3.07 1.81 -9.46
N LEU A 64 -2.68 1.21 -8.33
CA LEU A 64 -2.04 -0.11 -8.30
C LEU A 64 -2.97 -1.19 -8.85
N ILE A 65 -4.21 -1.26 -8.37
CA ILE A 65 -5.14 -2.34 -8.74
C ILE A 65 -5.69 -2.17 -10.16
N GLU A 66 -5.84 -0.93 -10.63
CA GLU A 66 -6.17 -0.63 -12.03
C GLU A 66 -5.04 -1.07 -12.97
N SER A 67 -3.79 -0.72 -12.64
CA SER A 67 -2.62 -1.14 -13.42
C SER A 67 -2.41 -2.66 -13.41
N ALA A 68 -2.80 -3.31 -12.31
CA ALA A 68 -2.78 -4.76 -12.18
C ALA A 68 -3.91 -5.47 -12.94
N GLY A 69 -4.86 -4.74 -13.52
CA GLY A 69 -6.00 -5.31 -14.24
C GLY A 69 -6.99 -6.04 -13.32
N TYR A 70 -7.10 -5.64 -12.05
CA TYR A 70 -8.03 -6.26 -11.11
C TYR A 70 -9.48 -6.03 -11.55
N MET A 71 -10.23 -7.11 -11.77
CA MET A 71 -11.58 -7.04 -12.36
C MET A 71 -12.59 -6.23 -11.54
N PHE A 72 -12.37 -6.10 -10.22
CA PHE A 72 -13.26 -5.36 -9.32
C PHE A 72 -12.69 -3.98 -8.92
N ALA A 73 -11.72 -3.43 -9.67
CA ALA A 73 -11.17 -2.10 -9.38
C ALA A 73 -12.24 -1.00 -9.36
N GLY A 74 -13.20 -1.03 -10.30
CA GLY A 74 -14.33 -0.10 -10.33
C GLY A 74 -15.22 -0.17 -9.08
N PRO A 75 -15.76 -1.34 -8.72
CA PRO A 75 -16.48 -1.55 -7.46
C PRO A 75 -15.68 -1.13 -6.21
N HIS A 76 -14.39 -1.50 -6.14
CA HIS A 76 -13.51 -1.16 -5.01
C HIS A 76 -13.40 0.37 -4.84
N LYS A 77 -13.15 1.11 -5.92
CA LYS A 77 -13.17 2.58 -5.94
C LYS A 77 -14.49 3.17 -5.44
N LYS A 78 -15.64 2.53 -5.72
CA LYS A 78 -16.94 3.01 -5.21
C LYS A 78 -17.07 2.87 -3.70
N VAL A 79 -16.44 1.84 -3.11
CA VAL A 79 -16.36 1.70 -1.64
C VAL A 79 -15.53 2.86 -1.06
N HIS A 80 -14.39 3.19 -1.66
CA HIS A 80 -13.57 4.36 -1.26
C HIS A 80 -14.30 5.69 -1.37
N GLU A 81 -14.98 5.95 -2.48
CA GLU A 81 -15.76 7.18 -2.69
C GLU A 81 -16.86 7.34 -1.63
N LEU A 82 -17.57 6.27 -1.29
CA LEU A 82 -18.61 6.28 -0.26
C LEU A 82 -18.04 6.59 1.12
N PHE A 83 -16.91 5.97 1.47
CA PHE A 83 -16.26 6.21 2.75
C PHE A 83 -15.69 7.63 2.87
N THR A 84 -15.06 8.12 1.80
CA THR A 84 -14.52 9.49 1.72
C THR A 84 -15.62 10.52 1.98
N ARG A 85 -16.81 10.37 1.37
CA ARG A 85 -17.95 11.25 1.65
C ARG A 85 -18.34 11.26 3.12
N ARG A 86 -18.38 10.09 3.75
CA ARG A 86 -18.76 9.95 5.16
C ARG A 86 -17.73 10.62 6.10
N VAL A 87 -16.45 10.51 5.75
CA VAL A 87 -15.36 11.13 6.52
C VAL A 87 -15.37 12.66 6.36
N ILE A 88 -15.63 13.18 5.16
CA ILE A 88 -15.82 14.63 4.92
C ILE A 88 -17.03 15.19 5.69
N GLU A 89 -18.12 14.42 5.80
CA GLU A 89 -19.27 14.80 6.61
C GLU A 89 -18.91 14.95 8.09
N MET A 90 -18.06 14.06 8.62
CA MET A 90 -17.56 14.17 10.00
C MET A 90 -16.69 15.40 10.20
N GLN A 91 -15.80 15.72 9.26
CA GLN A 91 -15.01 16.96 9.30
C GLN A 91 -15.92 18.19 9.30
N THR A 92 -16.93 18.22 8.42
CA THR A 92 -17.87 19.35 8.33
C THR A 92 -18.62 19.56 9.64
N ARG A 93 -19.08 18.48 10.28
CA ARG A 93 -19.74 18.53 11.59
C ARG A 93 -18.78 19.01 12.69
N PHE A 94 -17.53 18.55 12.66
CA PHE A 94 -16.49 19.03 13.55
C PHE A 94 -16.24 20.53 13.36
N ASP A 95 -16.10 21.01 12.13
CA ASP A 95 -15.88 22.44 11.85
C ASP A 95 -17.07 23.30 12.31
N ALA A 96 -18.28 22.75 12.29
CA ALA A 96 -19.50 23.37 12.81
C ALA A 96 -19.59 23.41 14.35
N GLY A 97 -18.63 22.82 15.07
CA GLY A 97 -18.57 22.84 16.54
C GLY A 97 -19.06 21.55 17.21
N GLU A 98 -19.49 20.54 16.46
CA GLU A 98 -19.93 19.27 17.06
C GLU A 98 -18.75 18.49 17.67
N ASP A 99 -19.06 17.68 18.70
CA ASP A 99 -18.14 16.66 19.21
C ASP A 99 -18.39 15.34 18.45
N VAL A 100 -17.52 15.05 17.48
CA VAL A 100 -17.60 13.85 16.63
C VAL A 100 -16.50 12.83 16.95
N ALA A 101 -15.58 13.11 17.87
CA ALA A 101 -14.32 12.38 17.98
C ALA A 101 -14.53 10.89 18.26
N ALA A 102 -15.43 10.56 19.21
CA ALA A 102 -15.75 9.18 19.55
C ALA A 102 -16.49 8.43 18.42
N GLU A 103 -17.40 9.11 17.73
CA GLU A 103 -18.15 8.58 16.59
C GLU A 103 -17.20 8.28 15.42
N LEU A 104 -16.38 9.26 15.05
CA LEU A 104 -15.38 9.17 14.00
C LEU A 104 -14.39 8.05 14.29
N HIS A 105 -13.80 8.00 15.48
CA HIS A 105 -12.89 6.93 15.88
C HIS A 105 -13.53 5.54 15.71
N GLY A 106 -14.77 5.36 16.20
CA GLY A 106 -15.47 4.09 16.08
C GLY A 106 -15.78 3.70 14.63
N MET A 107 -16.15 4.68 13.80
CA MET A 107 -16.40 4.48 12.38
C MET A 107 -15.13 4.07 11.62
N LEU A 108 -14.04 4.83 11.78
CA LEU A 108 -12.75 4.56 11.13
C LEU A 108 -12.21 3.17 11.52
N SER A 109 -12.22 2.86 12.82
CA SER A 109 -11.74 1.59 13.35
C SER A 109 -12.46 0.39 12.72
N ARG A 110 -13.80 0.44 12.68
CA ARG A 110 -14.60 -0.65 12.10
C ARG A 110 -14.42 -0.75 10.60
N TRP A 111 -14.41 0.40 9.91
CA TRP A 111 -14.29 0.42 8.46
C TRP A 111 -12.95 -0.13 8.01
N LEU A 112 -11.83 0.36 8.57
CA LEU A 112 -10.49 -0.06 8.17
C LEU A 112 -10.31 -1.58 8.28
N PHE A 113 -10.64 -2.16 9.44
CA PHE A 113 -10.46 -3.60 9.64
C PHE A 113 -11.41 -4.47 8.80
N ASN A 114 -12.62 -3.98 8.52
CA ASN A 114 -13.55 -4.69 7.66
C ASN A 114 -13.11 -4.61 6.19
N HIS A 115 -12.64 -3.44 5.77
CA HIS A 115 -12.19 -3.17 4.42
C HIS A 115 -10.94 -3.99 4.08
N ILE A 116 -9.90 -3.93 4.92
CA ILE A 116 -8.68 -4.74 4.74
C ILE A 116 -9.02 -6.21 4.55
N ARG A 117 -9.89 -6.77 5.41
CA ARG A 117 -10.17 -8.20 5.40
C ARG A 117 -11.03 -8.64 4.22
N ASN A 118 -12.02 -7.84 3.83
CA ASN A 118 -13.05 -8.26 2.88
C ASN A 118 -12.87 -7.69 1.47
N GLU A 119 -12.14 -6.58 1.33
CA GLU A 119 -11.94 -5.88 0.06
C GLU A 119 -10.47 -5.97 -0.37
N ASP A 120 -9.52 -5.57 0.50
CA ASP A 120 -8.12 -5.39 0.09
C ASP A 120 -7.41 -6.71 -0.22
N THR A 121 -7.76 -7.76 0.54
CA THR A 121 -7.28 -9.12 0.29
C THR A 121 -7.65 -9.60 -1.12
N GLY A 122 -8.74 -9.09 -1.71
CA GLY A 122 -9.24 -9.52 -3.02
C GLY A 122 -8.32 -9.17 -4.18
N TYR A 123 -7.58 -8.06 -4.11
CA TYR A 123 -6.68 -7.65 -5.21
C TYR A 123 -5.25 -8.17 -5.05
N VAL A 124 -4.89 -8.74 -3.89
CA VAL A 124 -3.49 -9.06 -3.52
C VAL A 124 -2.77 -9.88 -4.59
N ASP A 125 -3.41 -10.92 -5.12
CA ASP A 125 -2.78 -11.80 -6.12
C ASP A 125 -2.52 -11.06 -7.44
N SER A 126 -3.48 -10.26 -7.89
CA SER A 126 -3.36 -9.46 -9.11
C SER A 126 -2.24 -8.42 -8.95
N ALA A 127 -2.24 -7.70 -7.83
CA ALA A 127 -1.23 -6.68 -7.54
C ALA A 127 0.18 -7.29 -7.40
N LYS A 128 0.33 -8.42 -6.69
CA LYS A 128 1.64 -9.10 -6.58
C LYS A 128 2.14 -9.62 -7.92
N ALA A 129 1.26 -10.14 -8.78
CA ALA A 129 1.63 -10.56 -10.12
C ALA A 129 2.12 -9.38 -10.96
N TYR A 130 1.38 -8.26 -10.94
CA TYR A 130 1.77 -7.02 -11.61
C TYR A 130 3.11 -6.48 -11.12
N LEU A 131 3.31 -6.36 -9.80
CA LEU A 131 4.54 -5.85 -9.21
C LEU A 131 5.76 -6.73 -9.56
N ARG A 132 5.58 -8.06 -9.63
CA ARG A 132 6.63 -8.97 -10.08
C ARG A 132 7.01 -8.72 -11.54
N MET A 133 6.02 -8.61 -12.43
CA MET A 133 6.24 -8.34 -13.85
C MET A 133 6.89 -6.97 -14.09
N ALA A 134 6.44 -5.94 -13.37
CA ALA A 134 7.01 -4.60 -13.42
C ALA A 134 8.48 -4.59 -12.97
N ARG A 135 8.82 -5.35 -11.93
CA ARG A 135 10.21 -5.50 -11.46
C ARG A 135 11.08 -6.23 -12.49
N GLU A 136 10.58 -7.30 -13.09
CA GLU A 136 11.31 -8.07 -14.11
C GLU A 136 11.53 -7.29 -15.41
N SER A 137 10.61 -6.37 -15.73
CA SER A 137 10.68 -5.49 -16.91
C SER A 137 11.44 -4.19 -16.63
N SER A 138 12.02 -4.02 -15.45
CA SER A 138 12.73 -2.78 -15.09
C SER A 138 14.07 -2.65 -15.82
N PRO A 139 14.54 -1.42 -16.14
CA PRO A 139 15.85 -1.20 -16.77
C PRO A 139 17.02 -1.81 -15.97
N ALA A 140 16.89 -1.87 -14.64
CA ALA A 140 17.88 -2.51 -13.78
C ALA A 140 17.89 -4.04 -13.95
N ALA A 141 16.71 -4.66 -14.03
CA ALA A 141 16.59 -6.10 -14.28
C ALA A 141 17.08 -6.46 -15.70
N GLU A 142 16.77 -5.63 -16.69
CA GLU A 142 17.28 -5.76 -18.07
C GLU A 142 18.81 -5.66 -18.11
N LYS A 143 19.38 -4.65 -17.46
CA LYS A 143 20.84 -4.48 -17.36
C LYS A 143 21.52 -5.68 -16.70
N GLU A 144 20.94 -6.23 -15.63
CA GLU A 144 21.51 -7.41 -14.96
C GLU A 144 21.36 -8.67 -15.81
N ARG A 145 20.24 -8.85 -16.53
CA ARG A 145 20.06 -9.94 -17.51
C ARG A 145 21.13 -9.88 -18.60
N LEU A 146 21.28 -8.73 -19.26
CA LEU A 146 22.28 -8.52 -20.32
C LEU A 146 23.71 -8.77 -19.81
N LYS A 147 24.04 -8.28 -18.62
CA LYS A 147 25.34 -8.52 -17.99
C LYS A 147 25.59 -10.02 -17.79
N ASN A 148 24.60 -10.77 -17.32
CA ASN A 148 24.74 -12.21 -17.10
C ASN A 148 24.86 -13.00 -18.42
N GLU A 149 24.12 -12.63 -19.46
CA GLU A 149 24.25 -13.22 -20.80
C GLU A 149 25.65 -12.99 -21.39
N VAL A 150 26.16 -11.76 -21.31
CA VAL A 150 27.52 -11.42 -21.77
C VAL A 150 28.58 -12.22 -21.00
N LEU A 151 28.45 -12.34 -19.68
CA LEU A 151 29.40 -13.13 -18.87
C LEU A 151 29.39 -14.62 -19.26
N GLN A 152 28.20 -15.21 -19.47
CA GLN A 152 28.09 -16.60 -19.93
C GLN A 152 28.72 -16.80 -21.31
N GLU A 153 28.51 -15.87 -22.23
CA GLU A 153 29.11 -15.95 -23.56
C GLU A 153 30.65 -15.85 -23.51
N LEU A 154 31.18 -14.93 -22.70
CA LEU A 154 32.63 -14.80 -22.48
C LEU A 154 33.23 -16.07 -21.87
N GLU A 155 32.55 -16.72 -20.93
CA GLU A 155 32.97 -18.00 -20.37
C GLU A 155 32.99 -19.12 -21.41
N LEU A 156 31.95 -19.21 -22.25
CA LEU A 156 31.88 -20.17 -23.35
C LEU A 156 33.00 -19.96 -24.37
N GLN A 157 33.26 -18.71 -24.75
CA GLN A 157 34.37 -18.37 -25.66
C GLN A 157 35.72 -18.74 -25.05
N ARG A 158 35.94 -18.46 -23.77
CA ARG A 158 37.17 -18.81 -23.06
C ARG A 158 37.36 -20.33 -22.96
N LYS A 159 36.30 -21.09 -22.69
CA LYS A 159 36.31 -22.57 -22.71
C LYS A 159 36.64 -23.12 -24.11
N LYS A 160 36.04 -22.57 -25.18
CA LYS A 160 36.34 -22.94 -26.57
C LYS A 160 37.80 -22.66 -26.94
N LYS A 161 38.33 -21.48 -26.61
CA LYS A 161 39.75 -21.14 -26.83
C LYS A 161 40.70 -22.07 -26.07
N GLY A 162 40.40 -22.37 -24.80
CA GLY A 162 41.20 -23.29 -23.99
C GLY A 162 41.12 -24.76 -24.43
N TRP A 163 40.04 -25.16 -25.12
CA TRP A 163 39.93 -26.47 -25.75
C TRP A 163 40.78 -26.54 -27.04
N LEU A 164 40.69 -25.53 -27.92
CA LEU A 164 41.50 -25.45 -29.14
C LEU A 164 43.01 -25.45 -28.85
N ALA A 165 43.46 -24.67 -27.85
CA ALA A 165 44.86 -24.62 -27.46
C ALA A 165 45.39 -25.97 -26.96
N ARG A 166 44.54 -26.80 -26.33
CA ARG A 166 44.91 -28.15 -25.88
C ARG A 166 45.00 -29.16 -27.02
N LEU A 167 44.23 -28.95 -28.10
CA LEU A 167 44.20 -29.83 -29.26
C LEU A 167 45.45 -29.67 -30.15
N LEU A 168 45.98 -28.43 -30.25
CA LEU A 168 47.12 -28.08 -31.12
C LEU A 168 48.50 -28.33 -30.48
N ASN A 169 48.56 -28.60 -29.17
CA ASN A 169 49.81 -28.84 -28.43
C ASN A 169 50.06 -30.34 -28.11
N ARG A 170 49.40 -31.24 -28.86
CA ARG A 170 49.63 -32.69 -28.88
C ARG A 170 50.17 -33.09 -30.24
#